data_AF-A0A251Z9W6-F1
#
_entry.id   AF-A0A251Z9W6-F1
#
_cell.length_a   1.000
_cell.length_b   1.000
_cell.length_c   1.000
_cell.angle_alpha   90.00
_cell.angle_beta   90.00
_cell.angle_gamma   90.00
#
_symmetry.space_group_name_H-M   'P 1'
#
loop_
_entity.id
_entity.type
_entity.pdbx_description
1 polymer ?
#
loop_
_entity_poly.entity_id
_entity_poly.type
_entity_poly.pdbx_seq_one_letter_code
_entity_poly.pdbx_strand_id
1 'polypeptide(L)'
;MNFSGTVNLASLIGIIIYLIWLPVAVAAVMQIRFLIGCRKERTAAIIFATILQFIHLFARLFGLPLIAGILFFQGWKLEPIFAFAFFFLGLGYLGELLMNFKNQLDAWRLRKNLSNFQARSI
;
A
#
# COMPACT_ATOMS: atom_id res chain seq x y z
N MET A 1 -26.62 8.19 -26.36
CA MET A 1 -25.90 9.41 -25.93
C MET A 1 -24.48 9.01 -25.60
N ASN A 2 -23.52 9.52 -26.37
CA ASN A 2 -22.11 9.24 -26.21
C ASN A 2 -21.57 9.96 -24.96
N PHE A 3 -21.17 9.22 -23.93
CA PHE A 3 -20.37 9.76 -22.82
C PHE A 3 -18.89 9.91 -23.29
N SER A 4 -18.66 10.73 -24.32
CA SER A 4 -17.35 10.92 -25.00
C SER A 4 -16.32 11.73 -24.20
N GLY A 5 -16.36 11.70 -22.87
CA GLY A 5 -15.39 12.42 -22.04
C GLY A 5 -15.60 12.26 -20.53
N THR A 6 -16.45 11.33 -20.12
CA THR A 6 -16.74 11.11 -18.69
C THR A 6 -15.75 10.10 -18.15
N VAL A 7 -15.07 10.45 -17.05
CA VAL A 7 -14.16 9.56 -16.33
C VAL A 7 -14.88 8.25 -16.03
N ASN A 8 -14.38 7.14 -16.59
CA ASN A 8 -14.93 5.82 -16.36
C ASN A 8 -14.65 5.37 -14.91
N LEU A 9 -15.45 4.44 -14.37
CA LEU A 9 -15.28 3.92 -13.02
C LEU A 9 -13.87 3.31 -12.83
N ALA A 10 -13.34 2.64 -13.85
CA ALA A 10 -11.97 2.10 -13.83
C ALA A 10 -10.89 3.19 -13.72
N SER A 11 -11.04 4.33 -14.40
CA SER A 11 -10.07 5.43 -14.28
C SER A 11 -10.24 6.17 -12.95
N LEU A 12 -11.46 6.25 -12.41
CA LEU A 12 -11.73 6.82 -11.08
C LEU A 12 -11.03 6.03 -9.97
N ILE A 13 -11.11 4.69 -9.98
CA ILE A 13 -10.38 3.88 -8.99
C ILE A 13 -8.86 3.99 -9.18
N GLY A 14 -8.38 4.10 -10.43
CA GLY A 14 -6.97 4.38 -10.72
C GLY A 14 -6.48 5.67 -10.07
N ILE A 15 -7.25 6.76 -10.16
CA ILE A 15 -6.93 8.04 -9.52
C ILE A 15 -6.91 7.91 -7.98
N ILE A 16 -7.88 7.20 -7.40
CA ILE A 16 -7.92 6.98 -5.94
C ILE A 16 -6.66 6.23 -5.48
N ILE A 17 -6.27 5.17 -6.20
CA ILE A 17 -5.04 4.41 -5.91
C ILE A 17 -3.80 5.30 -6.04
N TYR A 18 -3.76 6.16 -7.07
CA TYR A 18 -2.67 7.11 -7.28
C TYR A 18 -2.51 8.06 -6.09
N LEU A 19 -3.61 8.67 -5.63
CA LEU A 19 -3.59 9.60 -4.49
C LEU A 19 -3.14 8.93 -3.18
N ILE A 20 -3.49 7.65 -3.01
CA ILE A 20 -3.18 6.90 -1.79
C ILE A 20 -1.78 6.27 -1.84
N TRP A 21 -1.12 6.18 -3.01
CA TRP A 21 0.18 5.52 -3.11
C TRP A 21 1.20 6.17 -2.16
N LEU A 22 1.24 7.51 -2.12
CA LEU A 22 2.32 8.25 -1.48
C LEU A 22 2.31 8.05 0.04
N PRO A 23 1.18 8.25 0.75
CA PRO A 23 1.12 7.95 2.19
C PRO A 23 1.40 6.47 2.49
N VAL A 24 0.97 5.54 1.61
CA VAL A 24 1.21 4.10 1.80
C VAL A 24 2.68 3.72 1.60
N ALA A 25 3.38 4.35 0.66
CA ALA A 25 4.80 4.17 0.44
C ALA A 25 5.62 4.73 1.62
N VAL A 26 5.29 5.93 2.10
CA VAL A 26 5.94 6.53 3.27
C VAL A 26 5.78 5.66 4.52
N ALA A 27 4.60 5.10 4.75
CA ALA A 27 4.37 4.19 5.87
C ALA A 27 5.24 2.92 5.78
N ALA A 28 5.40 2.34 4.59
CA ALA A 28 6.27 1.18 4.39
C ALA A 28 7.74 1.51 4.69
N VAL A 29 8.23 2.69 4.28
CA VAL A 29 9.60 3.15 4.58
C VAL A 29 9.82 3.31 6.10
N MET A 30 8.86 3.93 6.80
CA MET A 30 8.92 4.10 8.25
C MET A 30 9.03 2.75 8.98
N GLN A 31 8.32 1.73 8.51
CA GLN A 31 8.38 0.39 9.09
C GLN A 31 9.73 -0.29 8.87
N ILE A 32 10.33 -0.16 7.68
CA ILE A 32 11.66 -0.72 7.40
C ILE A 32 12.71 -0.04 8.29
N ARG A 33 12.68 1.30 8.41
CA ARG A 33 13.59 2.02 9.33
C ARG A 33 13.46 1.52 10.76
N PHE A 34 12.24 1.25 11.21
CA PHE A 34 11.99 0.74 12.55
C PHE A 34 12.48 -0.72 12.72
N LEU A 35 12.22 -1.59 11.75
CA LEU A 35 12.72 -2.98 11.76
C LEU A 35 14.25 -3.04 11.83
N ILE A 36 14.94 -2.16 11.11
CA ILE A 36 16.41 -2.05 11.13
C ILE A 36 16.89 -1.47 12.48
N GLY A 37 16.18 -0.48 13.03
CA GLY A 37 16.58 0.20 14.26
C GLY A 37 16.35 -0.61 15.55
N CYS A 38 15.49 -1.62 15.53
CA CYS A 38 15.00 -2.20 16.78
C CYS A 38 15.74 -3.41 17.35
N ARG A 39 16.68 -4.12 16.68
CA ARG A 39 17.25 -5.34 17.31
C ARG A 39 18.72 -5.66 17.05
N LYS A 40 19.34 -6.02 18.18
CA LYS A 40 20.67 -6.57 18.43
C LYS A 40 20.75 -8.10 18.18
N GLU A 41 19.61 -8.77 17.99
CA GLU A 41 19.53 -10.22 17.76
C GLU A 41 18.95 -10.53 16.37
N ARG A 42 19.78 -11.08 15.48
CA ARG A 42 19.42 -11.49 14.12
C ARG A 42 18.77 -12.88 14.15
N THR A 43 17.48 -12.96 14.40
CA THR A 43 16.69 -14.19 14.17
C THR A 43 16.34 -14.32 12.68
N ALA A 44 16.40 -15.54 12.12
CA ALA A 44 16.07 -15.81 10.71
C ALA A 44 14.67 -15.31 10.31
N ALA A 45 13.69 -15.39 11.23
CA ALA A 45 12.34 -14.88 11.02
C ALA A 45 12.29 -13.36 10.75
N ILE A 46 13.19 -12.58 11.38
CA ILE A 46 13.25 -11.11 11.21
C ILE A 46 13.87 -10.76 9.85
N ILE A 47 14.87 -11.52 9.42
CA ILE A 47 15.49 -11.35 8.09
C ILE A 47 14.44 -11.60 7.00
N PHE A 48 13.69 -12.71 7.12
CA PHE A 48 12.61 -13.03 6.18
C PHE A 48 11.52 -11.96 6.16
N ALA A 49 11.06 -11.49 7.33
CA ALA A 49 10.09 -10.41 7.42
C ALA A 49 10.59 -9.10 6.78
N THR A 50 11.87 -8.78 6.95
CA THR A 50 12.49 -7.58 6.37
C THR A 50 12.55 -7.67 4.84
N ILE A 51 12.91 -8.84 4.29
CA ILE A 51 12.93 -9.06 2.83
C ILE A 51 11.52 -8.91 2.25
N LEU A 52 10.51 -9.53 2.87
CA LEU A 52 9.11 -9.36 2.47
C LEU A 52 8.67 -7.88 2.53
N GLN A 53 9.06 -7.16 3.59
CA GLN A 53 8.77 -5.73 3.72
C GLN A 53 9.38 -4.92 2.56
N PHE A 54 10.59 -5.27 2.13
CA PHE A 54 11.26 -4.64 0.98
C PHE A 54 10.54 -4.92 -0.33
N ILE A 55 10.11 -6.17 -0.57
CA ILE A 55 9.32 -6.54 -1.74
C ILE A 55 8.00 -5.76 -1.76
N HIS A 56 7.32 -5.67 -0.61
CA HIS A 56 6.10 -4.87 -0.47
C HIS A 56 6.34 -3.37 -0.69
N LEU A 57 7.46 -2.83 -0.20
CA LEU A 57 7.82 -1.43 -0.47
C LEU A 57 7.99 -1.21 -1.98
N PHE A 58 8.74 -2.09 -2.66
CA PHE A 58 8.98 -1.97 -4.10
C PHE A 58 7.67 -2.08 -4.91
N ALA A 59 6.82 -3.06 -4.56
CA ALA A 59 5.50 -3.23 -5.16
C ALA A 59 4.60 -2.01 -4.91
N ARG A 60 4.68 -1.37 -3.74
CA ARG A 60 3.91 -0.16 -3.44
C ARG A 60 4.47 1.08 -4.13
N LEU A 61 5.79 1.18 -4.26
CA LEU A 61 6.44 2.36 -4.82
C LEU A 61 6.35 2.39 -6.34
N PHE A 62 6.47 1.24 -7.00
CA PHE A 62 6.43 1.14 -8.47
C PHE A 62 5.16 0.47 -8.99
N GLY A 63 4.67 -0.58 -8.32
CA GLY A 63 3.49 -1.31 -8.76
C GLY A 63 2.20 -0.49 -8.65
N LEU A 64 1.95 0.19 -7.52
CA LEU A 64 0.76 1.04 -7.36
C LEU A 64 0.66 2.16 -8.42
N PRO A 65 1.68 2.99 -8.68
CA PRO A 65 1.60 4.01 -9.72
C PRO A 65 1.44 3.42 -11.12
N LEU A 66 2.08 2.27 -11.41
CA LEU A 66 1.92 1.60 -12.69
C LEU A 66 0.48 1.08 -12.87
N ILE A 67 -0.09 0.42 -11.87
CA ILE A 67 -1.47 -0.08 -11.90
C ILE A 67 -2.46 1.08 -12.03
N ALA A 68 -2.28 2.15 -11.25
CA ALA A 68 -3.07 3.36 -11.33
C ALA A 68 -2.99 4.02 -12.72
N GLY A 69 -1.78 4.13 -13.27
CA GLY A 69 -1.53 4.66 -14.61
C GLY A 69 -2.20 3.82 -15.68
N ILE A 70 -2.06 2.49 -15.64
CA ILE A 70 -2.70 1.57 -16.58
C ILE A 70 -4.21 1.71 -16.53
N LEU A 71 -4.80 1.68 -15.32
CA LEU A 71 -6.25 1.87 -15.14
C LEU A 71 -6.73 3.24 -15.64
N PHE A 72 -5.94 4.28 -15.42
CA PHE A 72 -6.24 5.63 -15.91
C PHE A 72 -6.19 5.72 -17.43
N PHE A 73 -5.14 5.23 -18.09
CA PHE A 73 -4.99 5.30 -19.55
C PHE A 73 -5.89 4.33 -20.30
N GLN A 74 -6.10 3.12 -19.76
CA GLN A 74 -6.92 2.10 -20.41
C GLN A 74 -8.41 2.24 -20.10
N GLY A 75 -8.79 2.89 -19.00
CA GLY A 75 -10.20 3.04 -18.60
C GLY A 75 -11.08 3.72 -19.65
N TRP A 76 -10.50 4.46 -20.58
CA TRP A 76 -11.18 5.19 -21.66
C TRP A 76 -11.43 4.30 -22.89
N LYS A 77 -10.65 3.22 -23.03
CA LYS A 77 -10.74 2.23 -24.11
C LYS A 77 -11.47 0.95 -23.70
N LEU A 78 -11.61 0.71 -22.39
CA LEU A 78 -12.30 -0.46 -21.87
C LEU A 78 -13.80 -0.39 -22.14
N GLU A 79 -14.39 -1.52 -22.53
CA GLU A 79 -15.84 -1.65 -22.58
C GLU A 79 -16.44 -1.45 -21.16
N PRO A 80 -17.66 -0.92 -21.07
CA PRO A 80 -18.29 -0.57 -19.79
C PRO A 80 -18.34 -1.74 -18.78
N ILE A 81 -18.57 -2.97 -19.24
CA ILE A 81 -18.65 -4.15 -18.39
C ILE A 81 -17.30 -4.48 -17.73
N PHE A 82 -16.20 -4.39 -18.49
CA PHE A 82 -14.86 -4.62 -17.95
C PHE A 82 -14.46 -3.50 -17.01
N ALA A 83 -14.79 -2.26 -17.33
CA ALA A 83 -14.50 -1.14 -16.45
C ALA A 83 -15.21 -1.27 -15.08
N PHE A 84 -16.42 -1.81 -15.07
CA PHE A 84 -17.15 -2.13 -13.84
C PHE A 84 -16.47 -3.26 -13.04
N ALA A 85 -16.01 -4.32 -13.71
CA ALA A 85 -15.28 -5.40 -13.06
C ALA A 85 -13.96 -4.92 -12.41
N PHE A 86 -13.17 -4.12 -13.13
CA PHE A 86 -11.94 -3.54 -12.59
C PHE A 86 -12.19 -2.54 -11.47
N PHE A 87 -13.33 -1.85 -11.49
CA PHE A 87 -13.73 -0.99 -10.37
C PHE A 87 -13.92 -1.80 -9.08
N PHE A 88 -14.67 -2.90 -9.11
CA PHE A 88 -14.84 -3.77 -7.94
C PHE A 88 -13.54 -4.41 -7.48
N LEU A 89 -12.69 -4.84 -8.43
CA LEU A 89 -11.39 -5.43 -8.11
C LEU A 89 -10.49 -4.40 -7.43
N GLY A 90 -10.45 -3.17 -7.94
CA GLY A 90 -9.72 -2.07 -7.32
C GLY A 90 -10.29 -1.68 -5.96
N LEU A 91 -11.61 -1.75 -5.76
CA LEU A 91 -12.27 -1.49 -4.48
C LEU A 91 -11.94 -2.57 -3.44
N GLY A 92 -11.95 -3.84 -3.83
CA GLY A 92 -11.50 -4.95 -2.98
C GLY A 92 -10.03 -4.79 -2.58
N TYR A 93 -9.17 -4.48 -3.54
CA TYR A 93 -7.76 -4.19 -3.28
C TYR A 93 -7.58 -2.98 -2.35
N LEU A 94 -8.39 -1.92 -2.49
CA LEU A 94 -8.39 -0.78 -1.59
C LEU A 94 -8.74 -1.19 -0.16
N GLY A 95 -9.73 -2.08 0.00
CA GLY A 95 -10.09 -2.66 1.30
C GLY A 95 -8.93 -3.39 1.96
N GLU A 96 -8.26 -4.27 1.22
CA GLU A 96 -7.07 -4.98 1.71
C GLU A 96 -5.92 -4.02 2.05
N LEU A 97 -5.70 -3.01 1.21
CA LEU A 97 -4.67 -1.99 1.42
C LEU A 97 -4.91 -1.24 2.73
N LEU A 98 -6.15 -0.81 2.99
CA LEU A 98 -6.54 -0.12 4.22
C LEU A 98 -6.40 -1.02 5.45
N MET A 99 -6.80 -2.28 5.36
CA MET A 99 -6.65 -3.26 6.44
C MET A 99 -5.16 -3.49 6.77
N ASN A 100 -4.35 -3.68 5.74
CA ASN A 100 -2.91 -3.83 5.87
C ASN A 100 -2.25 -2.58 6.45
N PHE A 101 -2.68 -1.39 6.02
CA PHE A 101 -2.18 -0.13 6.56
C PHE A 101 -2.50 0.02 8.06
N LYS A 102 -3.71 -0.33 8.49
CA LYS A 102 -4.09 -0.35 9.91
C LYS A 102 -3.22 -1.31 10.72
N ASN A 103 -3.09 -2.56 10.26
CA ASN A 103 -2.23 -3.56 10.91
C ASN A 103 -0.77 -3.07 11.01
N GLN A 104 -0.29 -2.39 9.97
CA GLN A 104 1.04 -1.80 9.93
C GLN A 104 1.21 -0.66 10.95
N LEU A 105 0.22 0.20 11.10
CA LEU A 105 0.19 1.28 12.07
C LEU A 105 0.14 0.75 13.51
N ASP A 106 -0.71 -0.24 13.78
CA ASP A 106 -0.85 -0.84 15.11
C ASP A 106 0.42 -1.56 15.53
N ALA A 107 1.03 -2.33 14.61
CA ALA A 107 2.32 -2.97 14.85
C ALA A 107 3.45 -1.96 15.07
N TRP A 108 3.36 -0.76 14.47
CA TRP A 108 4.30 0.33 14.76
C TRP A 108 4.07 0.93 16.14
N ARG A 109 2.81 1.22 16.51
CA ARG A 109 2.45 1.76 17.84
C ARG A 109 2.89 0.83 18.97
N LEU A 110 2.60 -0.47 18.84
CA LEU A 110 3.01 -1.48 19.81
C LEU A 110 4.52 -1.49 20.02
N ARG A 111 5.29 -1.48 18.93
CA ARG A 111 6.75 -1.53 19.02
C ARG A 111 7.35 -0.23 19.56
N LYS A 112 6.80 0.93 19.21
CA LYS A 112 7.20 2.23 19.79
C LYS A 112 6.95 2.28 21.31
N ASN A 113 5.83 1.72 21.77
CA ASN A 113 5.53 1.65 23.20
C ASN A 113 6.52 0.73 23.92
N LEU A 114 6.82 -0.45 23.37
CA LEU A 114 7.79 -1.39 23.92
C LEU A 114 9.21 -0.79 24.02
N SER A 115 9.67 -0.06 22.99
CA SER A 115 10.99 0.60 23.04
C SER A 115 11.05 1.69 24.11
N ASN A 116 9.97 2.44 24.31
CA ASN A 116 9.91 3.48 25.35
C ASN A 116 9.93 2.90 26.77
N PHE A 117 9.34 1.71 26.98
CA PHE A 117 9.40 1.03 28.27
C PHE A 117 10.81 0.57 28.63
N GLN A 118 11.55 -0.03 27.69
CA GLN A 118 12.93 -0.47 27.93
C GLN A 118 13.88 0.70 28.22
N ALA A 119 13.65 1.87 27.64
CA ALA A 119 14.45 3.07 27.90
C ALA A 119 14.18 3.70 29.28
N ARG A 120 13.05 3.38 29.93
CA ARG A 120 12.70 3.87 31.29
C ARG A 120 13.10 2.93 32.42
N SER A 121 13.45 1.68 32.10
CA SER A 121 13.82 0.65 33.09
C SER A 121 15.34 0.53 33.31
N ILE A 122 16.11 1.51 32.84
CA ILE A 122 17.57 1.66 33.02
C ILE A 122 17.78 2.99 33.75
#